data_AF-A0A9X9FV60-F1
#
_entry.id   AF-A0A9X9FV60-F1
#
_cell.length_a   1.000
_cell.length_b   1.000
_cell.length_c   1.000
_cell.angle_alpha   90.00
_cell.angle_beta   90.00
_cell.angle_gamma   90.00
#
_symmetry.space_group_name_H-M   'P 1'
#
loop_
_entity.id
_entity.type
_entity.pdbx_description
1 polymer ?
#
loop_
_entity_poly.entity_id
_entity_poly.type
_entity_poly.pdbx_seq_one_letter_code
_entity_poly.pdbx_strand_id
1 'polypeptide(L)'
;MGKSEELDRTIQVVSEILKRPRLSDAILSRDGDITRDSLRAAAQTLQGNSSPSVFSQDPFHAQGNTQVVLALQGQFEQLRDKSQDRTFFFEQHQYVEIAMLKAVMQDPHAVDQEGAPVLDPSSGMPRPRYSELCVYTAKNILERPGLLPSLIRANGTRLFGLPQKDGWLSNKSLERWLEQDKARKAR
;
A
#
# COMPACT_ATOMS: atom_id res chain seq x y z
N MET A 1 -15.88 -39.93 -5.45
CA MET A 1 -16.26 -38.51 -5.67
C MET A 1 -15.78 -38.13 -7.05
N GLY A 2 -16.65 -37.52 -7.86
CA GLY A 2 -16.37 -37.29 -9.27
C GLY A 2 -15.52 -36.05 -9.50
N LYS A 3 -14.69 -36.03 -10.55
CA LYS A 3 -13.87 -34.87 -10.97
C LYS A 3 -14.67 -33.57 -11.09
N SER A 4 -15.98 -33.65 -11.37
CA SER A 4 -16.89 -32.50 -11.43
C SER A 4 -17.12 -31.87 -10.06
N GLU A 5 -17.34 -32.66 -9.01
CA GLU A 5 -17.56 -32.14 -7.65
C GLU A 5 -16.30 -31.49 -7.07
N GLU A 6 -15.12 -32.02 -7.41
CA GLU A 6 -13.83 -31.41 -7.04
C GLU A 6 -13.62 -30.06 -7.73
N LEU A 7 -14.00 -29.96 -9.01
CA LEU A 7 -13.94 -28.71 -9.76
C LEU A 7 -14.90 -27.66 -9.20
N ASP A 8 -16.15 -28.04 -8.92
CA ASP A 8 -17.17 -27.14 -8.37
C ASP A 8 -16.77 -26.61 -6.98
N ARG A 9 -16.22 -27.47 -6.12
CA ARG A 9 -15.66 -27.06 -4.83
C ARG A 9 -14.50 -26.10 -5.00
N THR A 10 -13.62 -26.34 -5.97
CA THR A 10 -12.48 -25.47 -6.26
C THR A 10 -12.96 -24.09 -6.74
N ILE A 11 -13.94 -24.05 -7.65
CA ILE A 11 -14.56 -22.81 -8.14
C ILE A 11 -15.19 -22.02 -6.99
N GLN A 12 -15.91 -22.70 -6.08
CA GLN A 12 -16.53 -22.06 -4.92
C GLN A 12 -15.48 -21.46 -3.98
N VAL A 13 -14.40 -22.19 -3.68
CA VAL A 13 -13.28 -21.68 -2.86
C VAL A 13 -12.64 -20.47 -3.52
N VAL A 14 -12.35 -20.53 -4.82
CA VAL A 14 -11.78 -19.41 -5.57
C VAL A 14 -12.74 -18.20 -5.59
N SER A 15 -14.05 -18.42 -5.75
CA SER A 15 -15.05 -17.34 -5.74
C SER A 15 -15.09 -16.62 -4.38
N GLU A 16 -15.03 -17.37 -3.28
CA GLU A 16 -14.96 -16.78 -1.93
C GLU A 16 -13.63 -16.07 -1.66
N ILE A 17 -12.54 -16.52 -2.29
CA ILE A 17 -11.24 -15.84 -2.27
C ILE A 17 -11.31 -14.49 -3.01
N LEU A 18 -11.93 -14.46 -4.20
CA LEU A 18 -12.08 -13.24 -5.00
C LEU A 18 -12.95 -12.18 -4.33
N LYS A 19 -13.89 -12.59 -3.45
CA LYS A 19 -14.66 -11.68 -2.60
C LYS A 19 -13.84 -11.01 -1.49
N ARG A 20 -12.55 -11.33 -1.35
CA ARG A 20 -11.65 -10.76 -0.34
C ARG A 20 -10.59 -9.89 -1.02
N PRO A 21 -10.79 -8.56 -1.14
CA PRO A 21 -9.94 -7.69 -1.95
C PRO A 21 -8.45 -7.80 -1.63
N ARG A 22 -8.10 -7.81 -0.33
CA ARG A 22 -6.72 -7.96 0.14
C ARG A 22 -6.07 -9.30 -0.25
N LEU A 23 -6.84 -10.39 -0.20
CA LEU A 23 -6.36 -11.71 -0.59
C LEU A 23 -6.23 -11.81 -2.11
N SER A 24 -7.23 -11.31 -2.84
CA SER A 24 -7.22 -11.22 -4.30
C SER A 24 -5.98 -10.46 -4.79
N ASP A 25 -5.71 -9.28 -4.24
CA ASP A 25 -4.53 -8.49 -4.62
C ASP A 25 -3.19 -9.17 -4.23
N ALA A 26 -3.17 -10.02 -3.19
CA ALA A 26 -1.96 -10.71 -2.73
C ALA A 26 -1.62 -11.98 -3.51
N ILE A 27 -2.63 -12.69 -4.02
CA ILE A 27 -2.43 -13.94 -4.80
C ILE A 27 -2.06 -13.66 -6.26
N LEU A 28 -2.27 -12.44 -6.74
CA LEU A 28 -1.86 -12.04 -8.08
C LEU A 28 -0.35 -11.81 -8.10
N SER A 29 0.31 -12.41 -9.09
CA SER A 29 1.70 -12.16 -9.37
C SER A 29 1.90 -10.78 -10.00
N ARG A 30 3.16 -10.47 -10.26
CA ARG A 30 3.60 -9.19 -10.83
C ARG A 30 2.90 -8.85 -12.15
N ASP A 31 2.56 -9.86 -12.94
CA ASP A 31 1.98 -9.71 -14.27
C ASP A 31 0.44 -9.80 -14.26
N GLY A 32 -0.16 -9.98 -13.08
CA GLY A 32 -1.60 -10.16 -12.91
C GLY A 32 -2.07 -11.61 -12.98
N ASP A 33 -1.15 -12.57 -13.17
CA ASP A 33 -1.47 -13.99 -13.17
C ASP A 33 -1.35 -14.60 -11.77
N ILE A 34 -2.12 -15.64 -11.45
CA ILE A 34 -1.91 -16.40 -10.21
C ILE A 34 -0.77 -17.39 -10.44
N THR A 35 0.35 -17.22 -9.74
CA THR A 35 1.51 -18.13 -9.82
C THR A 35 1.70 -18.89 -8.50
N ARG A 36 2.48 -19.99 -8.55
CA ARG A 36 2.84 -20.74 -7.34
C ARG A 36 3.53 -19.85 -6.30
N ASP A 37 4.38 -18.93 -6.74
CA ASP A 37 5.14 -18.06 -5.86
C ASP A 37 4.27 -16.96 -5.26
N SER A 38 3.34 -16.38 -6.02
CA SER A 38 2.38 -15.40 -5.47
C SER A 38 1.44 -16.04 -4.45
N LEU A 39 0.99 -17.28 -4.70
CA LEU A 39 0.21 -18.05 -3.73
C LEU A 39 1.01 -18.35 -2.46
N ARG A 40 2.29 -18.75 -2.59
CA ARG A 40 3.16 -19.02 -1.43
C ARG A 40 3.41 -17.75 -0.61
N ALA A 41 3.67 -16.62 -1.28
CA ALA A 41 3.86 -15.34 -0.61
C ALA A 41 2.58 -14.88 0.10
N ALA A 42 1.42 -15.01 -0.53
CA ALA A 42 0.13 -14.72 0.09
C ALA A 42 -0.12 -15.61 1.32
N ALA A 43 0.16 -16.92 1.23
CA ALA A 43 -0.04 -17.85 2.35
C ALA A 43 0.87 -17.56 3.55
N GLN A 44 2.09 -17.05 3.33
CA GLN A 44 3.02 -16.70 4.41
C GLN A 44 2.64 -15.40 5.12
N THR A 45 2.04 -14.46 4.40
CA THR A 45 1.79 -13.08 4.87
C THR A 45 0.35 -12.86 5.34
N LEU A 46 -0.61 -13.62 4.82
CA LEU A 46 -2.00 -13.62 5.24
C LEU A 46 -2.25 -14.80 6.18
N GLN A 47 -1.64 -14.75 7.37
CA GLN A 47 -1.88 -15.75 8.41
C GLN A 47 -3.22 -15.48 9.11
N GLY A 48 -4.14 -16.45 9.03
CA GLY A 48 -5.43 -16.42 9.71
C GLY A 48 -6.64 -16.16 8.81
N ASN A 49 -7.83 -16.19 9.42
CA ASN A 49 -9.10 -15.90 8.75
C ASN A 49 -9.14 -14.42 8.35
N SER A 50 -8.62 -14.13 7.16
CA SER A 50 -8.73 -12.84 6.46
C SER A 50 -10.17 -12.57 6.00
N SER A 51 -11.14 -12.95 6.83
CA SER A 51 -12.53 -12.63 6.59
C SER A 51 -12.69 -11.13 6.81
N PRO A 52 -13.25 -10.40 5.83
CA PRO A 52 -13.51 -8.97 5.97
C PRO A 52 -14.48 -8.65 7.11
N SER A 53 -15.17 -9.67 7.66
CA SER A 53 -16.07 -9.55 8.81
C SER A 53 -15.39 -9.62 10.19
N VAL A 54 -14.08 -9.91 10.26
CA VAL A 54 -13.36 -9.92 11.54
C VAL A 54 -12.91 -8.50 11.88
N PHE A 55 -13.16 -8.08 13.12
CA PHE A 55 -12.72 -6.78 13.63
C PHE A 55 -11.18 -6.67 13.53
N SER A 56 -10.72 -5.55 12.97
CA SER A 56 -9.31 -5.20 12.88
C SER A 56 -9.16 -3.71 13.15
N GLN A 57 -8.08 -3.34 13.83
CA GLN A 57 -7.70 -1.93 14.00
C GLN A 57 -7.14 -1.31 12.71
N ASP A 58 -6.69 -2.14 11.77
CA ASP A 58 -6.23 -1.67 10.46
C ASP A 58 -7.43 -1.28 9.59
N PRO A 59 -7.59 0.01 9.23
CA PRO A 59 -8.70 0.48 8.40
C PRO A 59 -8.70 -0.14 6.99
N PHE A 60 -7.55 -0.66 6.55
CA PHE A 60 -7.41 -1.30 5.24
C PHE A 60 -7.59 -2.82 5.28
N HIS A 61 -7.90 -3.42 6.43
CA HIS A 61 -7.98 -4.89 6.59
C HIS A 61 -8.90 -5.56 5.57
N ALA A 62 -10.07 -4.98 5.33
CA ALA A 62 -11.05 -5.45 4.35
C ALA A 62 -10.88 -4.80 2.95
N GLN A 63 -9.90 -3.92 2.78
CA GLN A 63 -9.72 -3.10 1.58
C GLN A 63 -8.56 -3.59 0.70
N GLY A 64 -8.66 -3.32 -0.59
CA GLY A 64 -7.64 -3.66 -1.58
C GLY A 64 -6.48 -2.66 -1.60
N ASN A 65 -5.48 -2.96 -2.42
CA ASN A 65 -4.30 -2.12 -2.61
C ASN A 65 -4.66 -0.75 -3.19
N THR A 66 -5.71 -0.67 -4.01
CA THR A 66 -6.21 0.59 -4.57
C THR A 66 -6.54 1.60 -3.48
N GLN A 67 -7.23 1.19 -2.41
CA GLN A 67 -7.59 2.10 -1.31
C GLN A 67 -6.37 2.56 -0.53
N VAL A 68 -5.38 1.67 -0.32
CA VAL A 68 -4.13 2.02 0.35
C VAL A 68 -3.35 3.06 -0.47
N VAL A 69 -3.27 2.89 -1.79
CA VAL A 69 -2.56 3.82 -2.68
C VAL A 69 -3.26 5.17 -2.76
N LEU A 70 -4.59 5.20 -2.79
CA LEU A 70 -5.37 6.43 -2.71
C LEU A 70 -5.17 7.16 -1.37
N ALA A 71 -5.09 6.42 -0.25
CA ALA A 71 -4.78 7.00 1.05
C ALA A 71 -3.38 7.62 1.09
N LEU A 72 -2.37 6.94 0.51
CA LEU A 72 -1.02 7.50 0.38
C LEU A 72 -1.02 8.77 -0.47
N GLN A 73 -1.79 8.80 -1.57
CA GLN A 73 -1.93 9.99 -2.40
C GLN A 73 -2.56 11.16 -1.63
N GLY A 74 -3.56 10.89 -0.78
CA GLY A 74 -4.15 11.92 0.09
C GLY A 74 -3.19 12.46 1.16
N GLN A 75 -2.19 11.68 1.57
CA GLN A 75 -1.20 12.05 2.60
C GLN A 75 0.10 12.60 2.01
N PHE A 76 0.19 12.71 0.68
CA PHE A 76 1.43 13.04 -0.02
C PHE A 76 1.99 14.41 0.41
N GLU A 77 1.13 15.42 0.60
CA GLU A 77 1.55 16.76 1.04
C GLU A 77 2.22 16.73 2.43
N GLN A 78 1.71 15.89 3.34
CA GLN A 78 2.24 15.75 4.70
C GLN A 78 3.57 14.99 4.73
N LEU A 79 3.74 14.01 3.83
CA LEU A 79 4.86 13.07 3.85
C LEU A 79 6.00 13.41 2.89
N ARG A 80 5.76 14.28 1.89
CA ARG A 80 6.76 14.58 0.87
C ARG A 80 7.93 15.37 1.41
N ASP A 81 9.07 15.19 0.76
CA ASP A 81 10.22 16.07 0.92
C ASP A 81 10.12 17.21 -0.11
N LYS A 82 9.73 18.40 0.36
CA LYS A 82 9.58 19.60 -0.48
C LYS A 82 10.88 20.02 -1.17
N SER A 83 12.05 19.66 -0.63
CA SER A 83 13.34 19.94 -1.28
C SER A 83 13.56 19.11 -2.54
N GLN A 84 12.84 18.00 -2.67
CA GLN A 84 12.93 17.07 -3.79
C GLN A 84 11.87 17.33 -4.86
N ASP A 85 10.92 18.23 -4.62
CA ASP A 85 9.90 18.57 -5.60
C ASP A 85 10.55 19.17 -6.85
N ARG A 86 10.06 18.76 -8.02
CA ARG A 86 10.55 19.21 -9.33
C ARG A 86 9.36 19.57 -10.21
N THR A 87 9.55 20.58 -11.05
CA THR A 87 8.59 20.93 -12.09
C THR A 87 9.20 20.58 -13.44
N PHE A 88 8.51 19.77 -14.24
CA PHE A 88 8.96 19.36 -15.56
C PHE A 88 7.79 19.40 -16.54
N PHE A 89 7.94 20.09 -17.69
CA PHE A 89 6.86 20.33 -18.65
C PHE A 89 5.51 20.72 -18.00
N PHE A 90 5.56 21.64 -17.04
CA PHE A 90 4.39 22.12 -16.26
C PHE A 90 3.73 21.07 -15.34
N GLU A 91 4.25 19.84 -15.27
CA GLU A 91 3.84 18.84 -14.30
C GLU A 91 4.64 18.98 -13.00
N GLN A 92 3.96 18.94 -11.85
CA GLN A 92 4.63 18.84 -10.55
C GLN A 92 4.94 17.38 -10.22
N HIS A 93 6.22 17.11 -10.03
CA HIS A 93 6.76 15.85 -9.55
C HIS A 93 7.12 16.01 -8.08
N GLN A 94 6.38 15.32 -7.22
CA GLN A 94 6.57 15.35 -5.79
C GLN A 94 7.06 13.99 -5.33
N TYR A 95 7.87 13.96 -4.27
CA TYR A 95 8.54 12.73 -3.84
C TYR A 95 8.40 12.48 -2.34
N VAL A 96 8.08 11.23 -2.00
CA VAL A 96 8.11 10.69 -0.64
C VAL A 96 9.21 9.65 -0.56
N GLU A 97 10.04 9.72 0.47
CA GLU A 97 11.08 8.72 0.70
C GLU A 97 10.48 7.44 1.30
N ILE A 98 10.92 6.28 0.84
CA ILE A 98 10.51 4.99 1.44
C ILE A 98 10.99 4.90 2.90
N ALA A 99 12.15 5.50 3.22
CA ALA A 99 12.63 5.60 4.60
C ALA A 99 11.68 6.43 5.48
N MET A 100 11.08 7.49 4.94
CA MET A 100 10.05 8.26 5.63
C MET A 100 8.83 7.39 5.96
N LEU A 101 8.36 6.57 5.02
CA LEU A 101 7.28 5.60 5.30
C LEU A 101 7.67 4.59 6.40
N LYS A 102 8.92 4.13 6.40
CA LYS A 102 9.44 3.23 7.45
C LYS A 102 9.45 3.91 8.82
N ALA A 103 9.73 5.21 8.88
CA ALA A 103 9.68 5.97 10.13
C ALA A 103 8.23 6.18 10.59
N VAL A 104 7.32 6.52 9.68
CA VAL A 104 5.89 6.72 9.97
C VAL A 104 5.23 5.44 10.51
N MET A 105 5.55 4.26 9.94
CA MET A 105 4.97 3.00 10.42
C MET A 105 5.39 2.61 11.84
N GLN A 106 6.46 3.21 12.39
CA GLN A 106 6.85 3.01 13.80
C GLN A 106 5.98 3.81 14.77
N ASP A 107 5.03 4.60 14.26
CA ASP A 107 4.14 5.46 15.05
C ASP A 107 4.89 6.36 16.04
N PRO A 108 5.79 7.23 15.56
CA PRO A 108 6.56 8.09 16.44
C PRO A 108 5.65 9.12 17.12
N HIS A 109 6.00 9.49 18.35
CA HIS A 109 5.37 10.61 19.04
C HIS A 109 5.84 11.96 18.47
N ALA A 110 4.98 12.97 18.59
CA ALA A 110 5.34 14.35 18.30
C ALA A 110 6.38 14.81 19.33
N VAL A 111 7.39 15.54 18.87
CA VAL A 111 8.44 16.11 19.71
C VAL A 111 8.44 17.63 19.58
N ASP A 112 8.83 18.32 20.65
CA ASP A 112 9.04 19.77 20.65
C ASP A 112 10.39 20.16 20.02
N GLN A 113 10.80 21.43 20.16
CA GLN A 113 12.03 21.94 19.57
C GLN A 113 13.28 21.36 20.24
N GLU A 114 13.15 20.93 21.48
CA GLU A 114 14.17 20.32 22.31
C GLU A 114 14.23 18.79 22.14
N GLY A 115 13.28 18.21 21.40
CA GLY A 115 13.18 16.78 21.12
C GLY A 115 12.42 16.00 22.20
N ALA A 116 11.77 16.66 23.15
CA ALA A 116 10.98 16.01 24.18
C ALA A 116 9.56 15.67 23.65
N PRO A 117 8.95 14.54 24.07
CA PRO A 117 7.61 14.18 23.63
C PRO A 117 6.56 15.21 24.03
N VAL A 118 5.79 15.68 23.06
CA VAL A 118 4.65 16.57 23.30
C VAL A 118 3.53 15.76 23.92
N LEU A 119 3.07 16.14 25.11
CA LEU A 119 1.98 15.45 25.80
C LEU A 119 0.61 15.99 25.37
N ASP A 120 -0.37 15.09 25.27
CA ASP A 120 -1.77 15.45 25.10
C ASP A 120 -2.33 16.03 26.43
N PRO A 121 -2.86 17.27 26.45
CA PRO A 121 -3.32 17.90 27.68
C PRO A 121 -4.47 17.17 28.38
N SER A 122 -5.24 16.36 27.66
CA SER A 122 -6.42 15.66 28.19
C SER A 122 -6.07 14.31 28.81
N SER A 123 -5.05 13.62 28.31
CA SER A 123 -4.66 12.28 28.77
C SER A 123 -3.31 12.24 29.50
N GLY A 124 -2.45 13.24 29.32
CA GLY A 124 -1.07 13.25 29.80
C GLY A 124 -0.14 12.29 29.04
N MET A 125 -0.63 11.62 28.00
CA MET A 125 0.14 10.66 27.20
C MET A 125 0.89 11.36 26.05
N PRO A 126 2.02 10.82 25.56
CA PRO A 126 2.69 11.32 24.37
C PRO A 126 1.76 11.36 23.16
N ARG A 127 1.64 12.53 22.55
CA ARG A 127 0.79 12.75 21.38
C ARG A 127 1.42 12.08 20.15
N PRO A 128 0.66 11.33 19.33
CA PRO A 128 1.19 10.76 18.10
C PRO A 128 1.56 11.87 17.10
N ARG A 129 2.66 11.66 16.35
CA ARG A 129 3.11 12.62 15.33
C ARG A 129 2.26 12.57 14.07
N TYR A 130 1.74 11.40 13.75
CA TYR A 130 0.93 11.13 12.57
C TYR A 130 -0.45 10.63 12.98
N SER A 131 -1.44 10.76 12.10
CA SER A 131 -2.73 10.11 12.33
C SER A 131 -2.59 8.60 12.22
N GLU A 132 -3.46 7.86 12.92
CA GLU A 132 -3.50 6.39 12.81
C GLU A 132 -3.66 5.94 11.35
N LEU A 133 -4.51 6.62 10.58
CA LEU A 133 -4.68 6.36 9.15
C LEU A 133 -3.35 6.46 8.39
N CYS A 134 -2.50 7.43 8.74
CA CYS A 134 -1.19 7.61 8.11
C CYS A 134 -0.21 6.48 8.46
N VAL A 135 -0.18 6.10 9.73
CA VAL A 135 0.60 4.94 10.21
C VAL A 135 0.18 3.67 9.49
N TYR A 136 -1.12 3.37 9.44
CA TYR A 136 -1.63 2.17 8.76
C TYR A 136 -1.47 2.23 7.25
N THR A 137 -1.51 3.41 6.63
CA THR A 137 -1.21 3.58 5.20
C THR A 137 0.24 3.19 4.93
N ALA A 138 1.19 3.75 5.69
CA ALA A 138 2.61 3.43 5.56
C ALA A 138 2.88 1.93 5.80
N LYS A 139 2.29 1.37 6.86
CA LYS A 139 2.38 -0.06 7.18
C LYS A 139 1.90 -0.93 6.02
N ASN A 140 0.71 -0.65 5.47
CA ASN A 140 0.16 -1.44 4.37
C ASN A 140 0.95 -1.27 3.07
N ILE A 141 1.52 -0.09 2.78
CA ILE A 141 2.41 0.09 1.62
C ILE A 141 3.64 -0.80 1.72
N LEU A 142 4.25 -0.88 2.91
CA LEU A 142 5.51 -1.58 3.14
C LEU A 142 5.34 -3.10 3.32
N GLU A 143 4.29 -3.54 4.01
CA GLU A 143 4.12 -4.93 4.42
C GLU A 143 3.26 -5.76 3.47
N ARG A 144 2.41 -5.13 2.62
CA ARG A 144 1.58 -5.91 1.70
C ARG A 144 2.43 -6.59 0.62
N PRO A 145 2.18 -7.89 0.34
CA PRO A 145 2.90 -8.62 -0.69
C PRO A 145 2.87 -7.89 -2.03
N GLY A 146 4.05 -7.59 -2.57
CA GLY A 146 4.21 -7.05 -3.92
C GLY A 146 3.78 -5.58 -4.11
N LEU A 147 3.16 -4.93 -3.13
CA LEU A 147 2.65 -3.56 -3.29
C LEU A 147 3.78 -2.55 -3.48
N LEU A 148 4.70 -2.40 -2.51
CA LEU A 148 5.85 -1.48 -2.65
C LEU A 148 6.68 -1.74 -3.91
N PRO A 149 7.10 -2.98 -4.25
CA PRO A 149 7.80 -3.26 -5.49
C PRO A 149 7.02 -2.83 -6.75
N SER A 150 5.70 -2.99 -6.75
CA SER A 150 4.85 -2.58 -7.88
C SER A 150 4.78 -1.05 -8.03
N LEU A 151 4.78 -0.30 -6.91
CA LEU A 151 4.82 1.17 -6.92
C LEU A 151 6.17 1.69 -7.40
N ILE A 152 7.28 1.10 -6.94
CA ILE A 152 8.63 1.43 -7.42
C ILE A 152 8.73 1.21 -8.93
N ARG A 153 8.17 0.11 -9.45
CA ARG A 153 8.17 -0.17 -10.89
C ARG A 153 7.32 0.84 -11.67
N ALA A 154 6.17 1.24 -11.15
CA ALA A 154 5.33 2.26 -11.78
C ALA A 154 6.08 3.60 -11.93
N ASN A 155 7.14 3.83 -11.15
CA ASN A 155 8.01 5.00 -11.27
C ASN A 155 8.91 4.96 -12.53
N GLY A 156 9.25 3.77 -13.05
CA GLY A 156 10.39 3.55 -13.95
C GLY A 156 10.17 3.66 -15.46
N THR A 157 9.00 4.09 -15.96
CA THR A 157 8.70 4.03 -17.40
C THR A 157 8.30 5.38 -18.00
N ARG A 158 9.29 6.19 -18.39
CA ARG A 158 9.14 7.11 -19.54
C ARG A 158 10.45 7.11 -20.35
N LEU A 159 10.34 6.94 -21.67
CA LEU A 159 11.41 7.23 -22.64
C LEU A 159 11.77 8.73 -22.65
N PHE A 160 10.88 9.59 -22.13
CA PHE A 160 11.08 11.02 -21.93
C PHE A 160 10.50 11.43 -20.57
N GLY A 161 11.33 11.56 -19.53
CA GLY A 161 10.91 11.92 -18.18
C GLY A 161 12.08 12.02 -17.21
N LEU A 162 11.81 12.54 -16.00
CA LEU A 162 12.80 12.56 -14.92
C LEU A 162 13.24 11.13 -14.58
N PRO A 163 14.56 10.90 -14.38
CA PRO A 163 15.08 9.59 -14.04
C PRO A 163 14.49 9.07 -12.72
N GLN A 164 14.32 7.76 -12.63
CA GLN A 164 13.87 7.11 -11.41
C GLN A 164 14.83 7.45 -10.26
N LYS A 165 14.26 7.90 -9.15
CA LYS A 165 15.02 8.16 -7.92
C LYS A 165 14.87 6.98 -6.97
N ASP A 166 15.95 6.21 -6.82
CA ASP A 166 15.95 5.02 -5.97
C ASP A 166 15.70 5.38 -4.51
N GLY A 167 14.83 4.61 -3.85
CA GLY A 167 14.39 4.89 -2.48
C GLY A 167 13.20 5.86 -2.38
N TRP A 168 12.63 6.31 -3.50
CA TRP A 168 11.53 7.30 -3.51
C TRP A 168 10.31 6.81 -4.29
N LEU A 169 9.13 7.22 -3.81
CA LEU A 169 7.87 7.12 -4.51
C LEU A 169 7.47 8.51 -5.01
N SER A 170 7.03 8.61 -6.26
CA SER A 170 6.55 9.87 -6.83
C SER A 170 5.03 9.90 -6.91
N ASN A 171 4.42 11.08 -6.79
CA ASN A 171 2.98 11.25 -7.00
C ASN A 171 2.54 10.68 -8.38
N LYS A 172 3.36 10.90 -9.41
CA LYS A 172 3.12 10.39 -10.77
C LYS A 172 3.20 8.86 -10.86
N SER A 173 4.06 8.22 -10.08
CA SER A 173 4.09 6.75 -10.00
C SER A 173 2.81 6.18 -9.37
N LEU A 174 2.23 6.86 -8.38
CA LEU A 174 0.97 6.44 -7.75
C LEU A 174 -0.20 6.57 -8.73
N GLU A 175 -0.32 7.71 -9.41
CA GLU A 175 -1.33 7.96 -10.45
C GLU A 175 -1.28 6.86 -11.52
N ARG A 176 -0.09 6.58 -12.06
CA ARG A 176 0.11 5.53 -13.06
C ARG A 176 -0.23 4.14 -12.55
N TRP A 177 0.17 3.82 -11.32
CA TRP A 177 -0.15 2.52 -10.72
C TRP A 177 -1.67 2.34 -10.61
N LEU A 178 -2.41 3.37 -10.21
CA LEU A 178 -3.87 3.35 -10.11
C LEU A 178 -4.53 3.14 -11.49
N GLU A 179 -4.02 3.80 -12.53
CA GLU A 179 -4.49 3.59 -13.91
C GLU A 179 -4.25 2.15 -14.38
N GLN A 180 -3.07 1.59 -14.10
CA GLN A 180 -2.71 0.21 -14.45
C GLN A 180 -3.52 -0.82 -13.66
N ASP A 181 -3.78 -0.59 -12.38
CA ASP A 181 -4.65 -1.44 -11.56
C ASP A 181 -6.08 -1.45 -12.07
N LYS A 182 -6.62 -0.27 -12.41
CA LYS A 182 -7.96 -0.14 -13.01
C LYS A 182 -8.05 -0.86 -14.36
N ALA A 183 -7.05 -0.71 -15.23
CA ALA A 183 -7.02 -1.37 -16.52
C ALA A 183 -6.91 -2.90 -16.40
N ARG A 184 -6.17 -3.42 -15.40
CA ARG A 184 -6.06 -4.86 -15.13
C ARG A 184 -7.37 -5.45 -14.62
N LYS A 185 -8.04 -4.76 -13.70
CA LYS A 185 -9.34 -5.21 -13.13
C LYS A 185 -10.51 -5.13 -14.11
N ALA A 186 -10.35 -4.42 -15.23
CA ALA A 186 -11.35 -4.32 -16.29
C ALA A 186 -11.18 -5.38 -17.41
N ARG A 187 -10.12 -6.19 -17.37
CA ARG A 187 -9.91 -7.33 -18.28
C ARG A 187 -10.53 -8.60 -17.69
#